data_AF-A0A914YCA1-F1
#
_entry.id   AF-A0A914YCA1-F1
#
_cell.length_a   1.000
_cell.length_b   1.000
_cell.length_c   1.000
_cell.angle_alpha   90.00
_cell.angle_beta   90.00
_cell.angle_gamma   90.00
#
_symmetry.space_group_name_H-M   'P 1'
#
loop_
_entity.id
_entity.type
_entity.pdbx_description
1 polymer ?
#
loop_
_entity_poly.entity_id
_entity_poly.type
_entity_poly.pdbx_seq_one_letter_code
_entity_poly.pdbx_strand_id
1 'polypeptide(L)'
;MDGIQNIKNARKAGFENIQGYFFPRSYDGRMSAAEQMDAALNGLNEHGIEIDRLWIDIQNDNNDYWLSDKSHNQAFILELIHRAEERLPRVGIYANNNAWESVVGRDWKGASNKLLWYPYFDIKPEELPNYFKSFGGWKYPKMHQFDPNNNATCNVQLDVNWEIE
;
A
#
# COMPACT_ATOMS: atom_id res chain seq x y z
N MET A 1 8.20 -8.46 -15.64
CA MET A 1 8.53 -7.07 -16.05
C MET A 1 8.87 -6.33 -14.77
N ASP A 2 10.02 -5.65 -14.71
CA ASP A 2 10.46 -4.92 -13.51
C ASP A 2 9.64 -3.63 -13.34
N GLY A 3 9.27 -3.28 -12.10
CA GLY A 3 8.48 -2.09 -11.76
C GLY A 3 9.13 -0.79 -12.26
N ILE A 4 10.46 -0.74 -12.28
CA ILE A 4 11.22 0.41 -12.82
C ILE A 4 10.91 0.64 -14.30
N GLN A 5 10.86 -0.44 -15.10
CA GLN A 5 10.58 -0.34 -16.52
C GLN A 5 9.11 0.06 -16.76
N ASN A 6 8.18 -0.39 -15.92
CA ASN A 6 6.77 0.03 -15.98
C ASN A 6 6.63 1.53 -15.79
N ILE A 7 7.33 2.09 -14.80
CA ILE A 7 7.31 3.54 -14.53
C ILE A 7 7.89 4.32 -15.72
N LYS A 8 9.03 3.89 -16.27
CA LYS A 8 9.61 4.52 -17.47
C LYS A 8 8.65 4.50 -18.66
N ASN A 9 7.96 3.38 -18.88
CA ASN A 9 6.98 3.24 -19.95
C ASN A 9 5.76 4.15 -19.73
N ALA A 10 5.24 4.23 -18.50
CA ALA A 10 4.13 5.09 -18.15
C ALA A 10 4.48 6.58 -18.35
N ARG A 11 5.67 7.01 -17.90
CA ARG A 11 6.15 8.38 -18.16
C ARG A 11 6.24 8.67 -19.67
N LYS A 12 6.79 7.74 -20.46
CA LYS A 12 6.87 7.88 -21.92
C LYS A 12 5.48 7.96 -22.59
N ALA A 13 4.48 7.31 -22.01
CA ALA A 13 3.09 7.35 -22.48
C ALA A 13 2.32 8.58 -21.98
N GLY A 14 2.93 9.48 -21.21
CA GLY A 14 2.32 10.72 -20.74
C GLY A 14 1.61 10.63 -19.39
N PHE A 15 1.81 9.56 -18.61
CA PHE A 15 1.26 9.47 -17.25
C PHE A 15 2.04 10.38 -16.29
N GLU A 16 1.36 11.35 -15.69
CA GLU A 16 1.94 12.33 -14.78
C GLU A 16 1.83 11.95 -13.29
N ASN A 17 0.79 11.22 -12.90
CA ASN A 17 0.64 10.71 -11.53
C ASN A 17 1.02 9.23 -11.49
N ILE A 18 2.20 8.92 -10.94
CA ILE A 18 2.70 7.56 -10.80
C ILE A 18 2.93 7.28 -9.33
N GLN A 19 2.21 6.32 -8.79
CA GLN A 19 2.33 5.88 -7.40
C GLN A 19 2.93 4.47 -7.37
N GLY A 20 3.64 4.15 -6.30
CA GLY A 20 4.19 2.82 -6.06
C GLY A 20 3.56 2.19 -4.82
N TYR A 21 3.64 0.87 -4.72
CA TYR A 21 3.36 0.16 -3.48
C TYR A 21 4.58 -0.65 -3.05
N PHE A 22 4.74 -0.81 -1.75
CA PHE A 22 5.82 -1.55 -1.10
C PHE A 22 5.20 -2.69 -0.29
N PHE A 23 5.70 -3.91 -0.51
CA PHE A 23 5.21 -5.12 0.15
C PHE A 23 6.16 -5.52 1.30
N PRO A 24 5.91 -5.06 2.55
CA PRO A 24 6.74 -5.36 3.71
C PRO A 24 6.64 -6.80 4.19
N ARG A 25 7.66 -7.24 4.93
CA ARG A 25 7.65 -8.52 5.66
C ARG A 25 8.30 -8.36 7.04
N SER A 26 7.57 -8.53 8.14
CA SER A 26 8.14 -8.56 9.50
C SER A 26 8.54 -9.97 9.96
N TYR A 27 8.04 -11.01 9.30
CA TYR A 27 8.07 -12.39 9.80
C TYR A 27 9.46 -13.06 9.84
N ASP A 28 10.33 -12.87 8.83
CA ASP A 28 11.54 -13.69 8.69
C ASP A 28 12.80 -13.07 9.33
N GLY A 29 12.70 -11.85 9.87
CA GLY A 29 13.79 -11.15 10.55
C GLY A 29 15.02 -10.88 9.68
N ARG A 30 14.95 -11.07 8.36
CA ARG A 30 16.12 -10.95 7.47
C ARG A 30 16.57 -9.50 7.26
N MET A 31 15.62 -8.58 7.32
CA MET A 31 15.85 -7.15 7.18
C MET A 31 14.91 -6.40 8.13
N SER A 32 15.43 -5.41 8.81
CA SER A 32 14.65 -4.43 9.57
C SER A 32 13.70 -3.65 8.64
N ALA A 33 12.69 -3.00 9.23
CA ALA A 33 11.80 -2.09 8.49
C ALA A 33 12.58 -1.01 7.72
N ALA A 34 13.59 -0.42 8.36
CA ALA A 34 14.41 0.62 7.75
C ALA A 34 15.19 0.09 6.53
N GLU A 35 15.85 -1.07 6.67
CA GLU A 35 16.59 -1.70 5.57
C GLU A 35 15.68 -2.06 4.39
N GLN A 36 14.47 -2.56 4.69
CA GLN A 36 13.46 -2.89 3.69
C GLN A 36 13.02 -1.66 2.89
N MET A 37 12.69 -0.57 3.60
CA MET A 37 12.28 0.68 2.97
C MET A 37 13.44 1.33 2.20
N ASP A 38 14.66 1.29 2.75
CA ASP A 38 15.83 1.84 2.08
C ASP A 38 16.17 1.10 0.80
N ALA A 39 16.11 -0.24 0.80
CA ALA A 39 16.34 -1.03 -0.39
C ALA A 39 15.34 -0.67 -1.50
N ALA A 40 14.05 -0.52 -1.16
CA ALA A 40 13.01 -0.12 -2.11
C ALA A 40 13.27 1.27 -2.71
N LEU A 41 13.54 2.27 -1.86
CA LEU A 41 13.76 3.65 -2.30
C LEU A 41 15.11 3.85 -2.99
N ASN A 42 16.15 3.10 -2.61
CA ASN A 42 17.44 3.10 -3.31
C ASN A 42 17.29 2.57 -4.72
N GLY A 43 16.54 1.47 -4.92
CA GLY A 43 16.29 0.93 -6.25
C GLY A 43 15.64 1.93 -7.21
N LEU A 44 14.69 2.74 -6.71
CA LEU A 44 14.10 3.85 -7.47
C LEU A 44 15.14 4.94 -7.78
N ASN A 45 15.87 5.39 -6.76
CA ASN A 45 16.84 6.48 -6.88
C ASN A 45 18.00 6.14 -7.83
N GLU A 46 18.55 4.92 -7.76
CA GLU A 46 19.62 4.43 -8.64
C GLU A 46 19.23 4.47 -10.12
N HIS A 47 17.93 4.41 -10.42
CA HIS A 47 17.40 4.45 -11.77
C HIS A 47 16.81 5.81 -12.17
N GLY A 48 16.96 6.83 -11.31
CA GLY A 48 16.41 8.17 -11.53
C GLY A 48 14.88 8.18 -11.61
N ILE A 49 14.21 7.31 -10.84
CA ILE A 49 12.76 7.17 -10.83
C ILE A 49 12.14 7.94 -9.67
N GLU A 50 11.16 8.78 -10.00
CA GLU A 50 10.33 9.50 -9.04
C GLU A 50 8.88 9.02 -9.09
N ILE A 51 8.29 8.85 -7.91
CA ILE A 51 6.89 8.50 -7.69
C ILE A 51 6.21 9.57 -6.83
N ASP A 52 4.91 9.76 -7.04
CA ASP A 52 4.09 10.76 -6.35
C ASP A 52 3.64 10.33 -4.96
N ARG A 53 3.59 9.02 -4.71
CA ARG A 53 3.20 8.41 -3.43
C ARG A 53 3.72 6.98 -3.34
N LEU A 54 4.10 6.58 -2.13
CA LEU A 54 4.31 5.17 -1.79
C LEU A 54 3.17 4.67 -0.89
N TRP A 55 2.56 3.55 -1.27
CA TRP A 55 1.60 2.83 -0.44
C TRP A 55 2.30 1.67 0.27
N ILE A 56 2.23 1.61 1.58
CA ILE A 56 2.70 0.45 2.33
C ILE A 56 1.57 -0.57 2.35
N ASP A 57 1.85 -1.75 1.82
CA ASP A 57 0.88 -2.79 1.56
C ASP A 57 0.73 -3.74 2.76
N ILE A 58 -0.38 -3.60 3.50
CA ILE A 58 -0.65 -4.36 4.72
C ILE A 58 -1.77 -5.37 4.44
N GLN A 59 -1.37 -6.56 3.99
CA GLN A 59 -2.29 -7.66 3.69
C GLN A 59 -2.15 -8.84 4.66
N ASN A 60 -3.23 -9.62 4.79
CA ASN A 60 -3.25 -10.92 5.42
C ASN A 60 -3.10 -11.99 4.33
N ASP A 61 -1.85 -12.26 3.92
CA ASP A 61 -1.54 -13.34 3.00
C ASP A 61 -1.04 -14.55 3.80
N ASN A 62 -1.97 -15.25 4.43
CA ASN A 62 -1.74 -16.53 5.13
C ASN A 62 -0.69 -16.50 6.27
N ASN A 63 -0.45 -15.35 6.90
CA ASN A 63 0.53 -15.15 7.98
C ASN A 63 2.01 -15.34 7.61
N ASP A 64 2.37 -15.42 6.32
CA ASP A 64 3.78 -15.63 5.92
C ASP A 64 4.63 -14.34 5.94
N TYR A 65 3.99 -13.18 6.12
CA TYR A 65 4.65 -11.87 6.09
C TYR A 65 4.66 -11.12 7.41
N TRP A 66 3.78 -11.50 8.34
CA TRP A 66 3.60 -10.80 9.59
C TRP A 66 3.78 -11.75 10.77
N LEU A 67 4.50 -11.29 11.79
CA LEU A 67 4.54 -12.01 13.07
C LEU A 67 3.15 -12.02 13.70
N SER A 68 2.87 -13.03 14.53
CA SER A 68 1.65 -13.04 15.36
C SER A 68 1.66 -11.96 16.45
N ASP A 69 2.83 -11.39 16.75
CA ASP A 69 2.99 -10.29 17.70
C ASP A 69 2.55 -8.96 17.05
N LYS A 70 1.33 -8.54 17.40
CA LYS A 70 0.74 -7.29 16.91
C LYS A 70 1.55 -6.08 17.35
N SER A 71 2.09 -6.05 18.58
CA SER A 71 2.88 -4.91 19.07
C SER A 71 4.18 -4.76 18.28
N HIS A 72 4.82 -5.88 17.92
CA HIS A 72 5.96 -5.86 17.01
C HIS A 72 5.58 -5.30 15.64
N ASN A 73 4.49 -5.79 15.03
CA ASN A 73 4.04 -5.31 13.72
C ASN A 73 3.69 -3.81 13.74
N GLN A 74 3.07 -3.33 14.82
CA GLN A 74 2.79 -1.90 15.01
C GLN A 74 4.07 -1.06 14.98
N ALA A 75 5.11 -1.47 15.74
CA ALA A 75 6.40 -0.78 15.74
C ALA A 75 7.09 -0.85 14.37
N PHE A 76 7.05 -2.01 13.73
CA PHE A 76 7.60 -2.23 12.40
C PHE A 76 6.95 -1.32 11.34
N ILE A 77 5.62 -1.19 11.35
CA ILE A 77 4.89 -0.31 10.43
C ILE A 77 5.20 1.17 10.68
N LEU A 78 5.31 1.59 11.95
CA LEU A 78 5.70 2.96 12.27
C LEU A 78 7.10 3.29 11.75
N GLU A 79 8.03 2.35 11.85
CA GLU A 79 9.40 2.51 11.33
C GLU A 79 9.42 2.59 9.80
N LEU A 80 8.65 1.73 9.11
CA LEU A 80 8.50 1.82 7.64
C LEU A 80 7.98 3.19 7.20
N ILE A 81 6.93 3.68 7.88
CA ILE A 81 6.33 4.99 7.62
C ILE A 81 7.39 6.08 7.83
N HIS A 82 8.03 6.08 9.00
CA HIS A 82 9.01 7.09 9.36
C HIS A 82 10.15 7.13 8.34
N ARG A 83 10.73 5.97 8.03
CA ARG A 83 11.85 5.87 7.08
C ARG A 83 11.48 6.29 5.66
N ALA A 84 10.26 5.96 5.22
CA ALA A 84 9.75 6.40 3.92
C ALA A 84 9.61 7.93 3.87
N GLU A 85 9.06 8.55 4.93
CA GLU A 85 8.80 9.98 4.99
C GLU A 85 10.05 10.85 5.03
N GLU A 86 11.19 10.32 5.47
CA GLU A 86 12.49 11.00 5.39
C GLU A 86 12.95 11.25 3.95
N ARG A 87 12.43 10.48 2.99
CA ARG A 87 12.91 10.44 1.60
C ARG A 87 11.82 10.71 0.57
N LEU A 88 10.55 10.45 0.93
CA LEU A 88 9.38 10.67 0.10
C LEU A 88 8.23 11.19 0.97
N PRO A 89 7.78 12.45 0.79
CA PRO A 89 6.85 13.10 1.72
C PRO A 89 5.41 12.54 1.68
N ARG A 90 5.10 11.65 0.74
CA ARG A 90 3.73 11.16 0.50
C ARG A 90 3.69 9.65 0.69
N VAL A 91 3.30 9.24 1.89
CA VAL A 91 3.07 7.83 2.24
C VAL A 91 1.58 7.59 2.51
N GLY A 92 1.08 6.46 2.03
CA GLY A 92 -0.27 5.95 2.31
C GLY A 92 -0.24 4.50 2.76
N ILE A 93 -1.37 3.98 3.23
CA ILE A 93 -1.54 2.59 3.65
C ILE A 93 -2.53 1.91 2.71
N TYR A 94 -2.17 0.76 2.16
CA TYR A 94 -3.12 -0.17 1.57
C TYR A 94 -3.51 -1.20 2.64
N ALA A 95 -4.80 -1.29 2.97
CA ALA A 95 -5.32 -2.27 3.92
C ALA A 95 -6.85 -2.34 3.88
N ASN A 96 -7.41 -3.52 4.18
CA ASN A 96 -8.80 -3.62 4.64
C ASN A 96 -8.87 -3.88 6.15
N ASN A 97 -10.08 -3.79 6.71
CA ASN A 97 -10.31 -3.92 8.14
C ASN A 97 -9.93 -5.31 8.69
N ASN A 98 -10.03 -6.37 7.87
CA ASN A 98 -9.70 -7.74 8.29
C ASN A 98 -8.18 -7.93 8.36
N ALA A 99 -7.45 -7.46 7.34
CA ALA A 99 -5.99 -7.49 7.33
C ALA A 99 -5.42 -6.66 8.48
N TRP A 100 -5.92 -5.42 8.67
CA TRP A 100 -5.50 -4.56 9.76
C TRP A 100 -5.73 -5.20 11.13
N GLU A 101 -6.90 -5.80 11.34
CA GLU A 101 -7.23 -6.50 12.58
C GLU A 101 -6.29 -7.68 12.86
N SER A 102 -5.96 -8.46 11.83
CA SER A 102 -5.04 -9.58 11.94
C SER A 102 -3.62 -9.12 12.30
N VAL A 103 -3.10 -8.12 11.57
CA VAL A 103 -1.70 -7.71 11.64
C VAL A 103 -1.39 -6.84 12.86
N VAL A 104 -2.22 -5.84 13.13
CA VAL A 104 -1.95 -4.81 14.17
C VAL A 104 -3.08 -4.63 15.17
N GLY A 105 -4.25 -5.22 14.93
CA GLY A 105 -5.43 -5.04 15.76
C GLY A 105 -6.31 -3.91 15.26
N ARG A 106 -7.63 -4.16 15.23
CA ARG A 106 -8.62 -3.34 14.53
C ARG A 106 -8.58 -1.86 14.94
N ASP A 107 -8.35 -1.60 16.23
CA ASP A 107 -8.45 -0.27 16.82
C ASP A 107 -7.11 0.49 16.90
N TRP A 108 -5.99 -0.13 16.48
CA TRP A 108 -4.70 0.55 16.51
C TRP A 108 -4.64 1.69 15.50
N LYS A 109 -4.35 2.92 15.97
CA LYS A 109 -4.44 4.17 15.20
C LYS A 109 -3.09 4.74 14.77
N GLY A 110 -2.01 3.96 14.84
CA GLY A 110 -0.65 4.47 14.60
C GLY A 110 -0.43 5.08 13.21
N ALA A 111 -1.25 4.70 12.21
CA ALA A 111 -1.19 5.23 10.85
C ALA A 111 -2.44 6.05 10.46
N SER A 112 -3.30 6.43 11.40
CA SER A 112 -4.60 7.08 11.10
C SER A 112 -4.49 8.43 10.40
N ASN A 113 -3.31 9.06 10.43
CA ASN A 113 -3.01 10.29 9.72
C ASN A 113 -2.60 10.08 8.25
N LYS A 114 -2.44 8.83 7.80
CA LYS A 114 -2.10 8.49 6.42
C LYS A 114 -3.35 8.30 5.58
N LEU A 115 -3.23 8.47 4.26
CA LEU A 115 -4.31 8.12 3.35
C LEU A 115 -4.50 6.60 3.32
N LEU A 116 -5.73 6.17 3.12
CA LEU A 116 -6.09 4.76 3.03
C LEU A 116 -6.49 4.39 1.61
N TRP A 117 -5.84 3.38 1.06
CA TRP A 117 -6.24 2.64 -0.13
C TRP A 117 -6.91 1.34 0.32
N TYR A 118 -8.22 1.25 0.13
CA TYR A 118 -9.06 0.21 0.71
C TYR A 118 -9.50 -0.81 -0.34
N PRO A 119 -9.02 -2.06 -0.28
CA PRO A 119 -9.48 -3.12 -1.15
C PRO A 119 -10.80 -3.72 -0.65
N TYR A 120 -11.81 -3.69 -1.53
CA TYR A 120 -13.09 -4.34 -1.29
C TYR A 120 -13.75 -4.68 -2.63
N PHE A 121 -13.45 -5.87 -3.14
CA PHE A 121 -13.74 -6.23 -4.52
C PHE A 121 -15.23 -6.37 -4.83
N ASP A 122 -15.57 -6.24 -6.11
CA ASP A 122 -16.91 -6.41 -6.67
C ASP A 122 -17.97 -5.42 -6.14
N ILE A 123 -17.53 -4.36 -5.46
CA ILE A 123 -18.37 -3.24 -5.03
C ILE A 123 -18.01 -2.02 -5.84
N LYS A 124 -19.02 -1.37 -6.44
CA LYS A 124 -18.75 -0.16 -7.22
C LYS A 124 -18.35 1.01 -6.30
N PRO A 125 -17.57 1.98 -6.80
CA PRO A 125 -17.13 3.12 -5.99
C PRO A 125 -18.27 3.87 -5.29
N GLU A 126 -19.41 4.05 -5.97
CA GLU A 126 -20.60 4.72 -5.43
C GLU A 126 -21.29 3.94 -4.30
N GLU A 127 -21.08 2.63 -4.21
CA GLU A 127 -21.69 1.76 -3.21
C GLU A 127 -20.81 1.62 -1.96
N LEU A 128 -19.50 1.85 -2.08
CA LEU A 128 -18.51 1.68 -1.01
C LEU A 128 -18.93 2.29 0.35
N PRO A 129 -19.55 3.48 0.44
CA PRO A 129 -19.96 4.04 1.72
C PRO A 129 -20.90 3.14 2.55
N ASN A 130 -21.64 2.23 1.91
CA ASN A 130 -22.52 1.27 2.58
C ASN A 130 -21.77 0.04 3.13
N TYR A 131 -20.56 -0.22 2.63
CA TYR A 131 -19.77 -1.41 2.93
C TYR A 131 -18.50 -1.10 3.73
N PHE A 132 -18.01 0.13 3.66
CA PHE A 132 -16.84 0.56 4.41
C PHE A 132 -17.08 0.45 5.92
N LYS A 133 -16.22 -0.32 6.59
CA LYS A 133 -16.21 -0.43 8.04
C LYS A 133 -15.04 0.38 8.57
N SER A 134 -15.30 1.40 9.37
CA SER A 134 -14.23 2.18 10.01
C SER A 134 -13.32 1.30 10.86
N PHE A 135 -12.01 1.51 10.75
CA PHE A 135 -10.97 0.80 11.49
C PHE A 135 -9.71 1.68 11.57
N GLY A 136 -8.81 1.38 12.51
CA GLY A 136 -7.49 2.03 12.58
C GLY A 136 -7.51 3.56 12.66
N GLY A 137 -8.64 4.16 13.03
CA GLY A 137 -8.85 5.62 13.00
C GLY A 137 -9.36 6.19 11.67
N TRP A 138 -9.39 5.43 10.58
CA TRP A 138 -9.98 5.85 9.31
C TRP A 138 -11.50 5.78 9.35
N LYS A 139 -12.14 6.86 8.87
CA LYS A 139 -13.59 6.97 8.71
C LYS A 139 -14.03 6.86 7.25
N TYR A 140 -13.11 7.06 6.31
CA TYR A 140 -13.30 7.00 4.88
C TYR A 140 -11.95 6.71 4.21
N PRO A 141 -11.91 5.93 3.13
CA PRO A 141 -10.71 5.75 2.31
C PRO A 141 -10.50 6.91 1.34
N LYS A 142 -9.28 7.05 0.82
CA LYS A 142 -8.94 7.96 -0.30
C LYS A 142 -8.93 7.23 -1.65
N MET A 143 -8.60 5.95 -1.65
CA MET A 143 -8.58 5.13 -2.85
C MET A 143 -9.29 3.81 -2.57
N HIS A 144 -9.96 3.27 -3.57
CA HIS A 144 -10.71 2.02 -3.47
C HIS A 144 -10.29 1.06 -4.58
N GLN A 145 -9.79 -0.13 -4.23
CA GLN A 145 -9.56 -1.21 -5.20
C GLN A 145 -10.82 -2.07 -5.30
N PHE A 146 -11.46 -2.07 -6.47
CA PHE A 146 -12.76 -2.73 -6.66
C PHE A 146 -12.75 -3.86 -7.69
N ASP A 147 -11.80 -3.88 -8.63
CA ASP A 147 -11.68 -4.93 -9.65
C ASP A 147 -10.22 -5.40 -9.74
N PRO A 148 -9.84 -6.49 -9.04
CA PRO A 148 -8.46 -6.97 -8.94
C PRO A 148 -8.04 -7.85 -10.13
N ASN A 149 -8.88 -8.02 -11.16
CA ASN A 149 -8.60 -8.91 -12.28
C ASN A 149 -9.21 -8.39 -13.59
N ASN A 150 -9.18 -7.07 -13.78
CA ASN A 150 -9.76 -6.48 -14.98
C ASN A 150 -8.97 -6.91 -16.21
N ASN A 151 -9.64 -7.60 -17.14
CA ASN A 151 -9.05 -7.99 -18.41
C ASN A 151 -9.04 -6.78 -19.34
N ALA A 152 -7.98 -5.98 -19.26
CA ALA A 152 -7.76 -4.86 -20.15
C ALA A 152 -7.32 -5.34 -21.55
N THR A 153 -7.27 -4.39 -22.49
CA THR A 153 -6.76 -4.66 -23.84
C THR A 153 -5.31 -5.17 -23.82
N CYS A 154 -4.91 -5.89 -24.87
CA CYS A 154 -3.53 -6.40 -25.04
C CYS A 154 -3.13 -7.50 -24.03
N ASN A 155 -4.09 -8.28 -23.51
CA ASN A 155 -3.86 -9.38 -22.57
C ASN A 155 -3.15 -8.95 -21.27
N VAL A 156 -3.45 -7.74 -20.81
CA VAL A 156 -2.95 -7.23 -19.52
C VAL A 156 -4.08 -7.36 -18.50
N GLN A 157 -3.79 -8.00 -17.37
CA GLN A 157 -4.65 -7.96 -16.20
C GLN A 157 -4.26 -6.77 -15.32
N LEU A 158 -5.25 -5.98 -14.93
CA LEU A 158 -5.06 -4.77 -14.14
C LEU A 158 -5.92 -4.83 -12.87
N ASP A 159 -5.34 -4.36 -11.79
CA ASP A 159 -6.10 -3.94 -10.62
C ASP A 159 -6.66 -2.54 -10.87
N VAL A 160 -7.99 -2.43 -10.93
CA VAL A 160 -8.67 -1.14 -11.16
C VAL A 160 -9.07 -0.53 -9.82
N ASN A 161 -8.77 0.76 -9.74
CA ASN A 161 -8.91 1.56 -8.55
C ASN A 161 -9.72 2.82 -8.83
N TRP A 162 -10.42 3.30 -7.82
CA TRP A 162 -11.13 4.57 -7.84
C TRP A 162 -10.55 5.51 -6.79
N GLU A 163 -10.09 6.68 -7.21
CA GLU A 163 -9.72 7.75 -6.28
C GLU A 163 -10.99 8.49 -5.84
N ILE A 164 -11.20 8.57 -4.53
CA ILE A 164 -12.36 9.21 -3.92
C ILE A 164 -12.00 10.68 -3.69
N GLU A 165 -12.83 11.61 -4.17
CA GLU A 165 -12.60 13.05 -4.02
C GLU A 165 -12.74 13.54 -2.57
#